data_AF-A0AAU1F0Y3-F1
#
_entry.id   AF-A0AAU1F0Y3-F1
#
_cell.length_a   1.000
_cell.length_b   1.000
_cell.length_c   1.000
_cell.angle_alpha   90.00
_cell.angle_beta   90.00
_cell.angle_gamma   90.00
#
_symmetry.space_group_name_H-M   'P 1'
#
loop_
_entity.id
_entity.type
_entity.pdbx_description
1 polymer ?
#
loop_
_entity_poly.entity_id
_entity_poly.type
_entity_poly.pdbx_seq_one_letter_code
_entity_poly.pdbx_strand_id
1 'polypeptide(L)'
;MTARSAARCCGRADEPWPTCGGDDDFGTAHEGPTPLVPIVQVHRADAPGVPFPPGRDLLQVLWCPFDHGEFCYPLPQVHWRSAAAVGEVAPTPPPPAEASEDYVPNPCAVHPEEVTEYPGWDLPQGPFETLRARFDRLRDETGSLYQYHLADAPGIKLGGYPGWTQEPCWPDCDGCGQRMEHLLSCAQEQSNQWPMGRSGHDRHSKMYTPPASPSMSPAAFCAA
;
A
#
# COMPACT_ATOMS: atom_id res chain seq x y z
N MET A 1 11.91 -13.89 11.74
CA MET A 1 10.58 -13.37 12.11
C MET A 1 9.72 -13.42 10.86
N THR A 2 8.49 -13.91 10.97
CA THR A 2 7.64 -14.29 9.82
C THR A 2 6.38 -13.45 9.88
N ALA A 3 6.34 -12.37 9.10
CA ALA A 3 5.09 -11.70 8.80
C ALA A 3 4.34 -12.55 7.76
N ARG A 4 3.01 -12.62 7.84
CA ARG A 4 2.20 -13.44 6.91
C ARG A 4 1.59 -12.54 5.85
N SER A 5 2.11 -12.57 4.63
CA SER A 5 1.38 -12.03 3.49
C SER A 5 0.40 -13.06 2.94
N ALA A 6 -0.78 -12.55 2.58
CA ALA A 6 -1.85 -13.11 1.76
C ALA A 6 -2.55 -14.42 2.21
N ALA A 7 -3.88 -14.38 2.08
CA ALA A 7 -4.92 -15.42 2.14
C ALA A 7 -5.41 -16.05 3.44
N ARG A 8 -4.90 -15.70 4.62
CA ARG A 8 -5.66 -15.94 5.88
C ARG A 8 -5.65 -14.69 6.72
N CYS A 9 -6.40 -13.68 6.28
CA CYS A 9 -6.70 -12.56 7.15
C CYS A 9 -7.51 -13.10 8.31
N CYS A 10 -7.03 -12.89 9.52
CA CYS A 10 -7.67 -13.39 10.71
C CYS A 10 -8.84 -12.47 11.10
N GLY A 11 -9.90 -12.50 10.30
CA GLY A 11 -11.18 -11.91 10.66
C GLY A 11 -11.76 -12.67 11.85
N ARG A 12 -12.42 -11.97 12.78
CA ARG A 12 -13.04 -12.62 13.94
C ARG A 12 -14.29 -13.38 13.48
N ALA A 13 -14.55 -14.55 14.03
CA ALA A 13 -15.76 -15.33 13.69
C ALA A 13 -17.07 -14.64 14.13
N ASP A 14 -17.00 -13.71 15.06
CA ASP A 14 -18.13 -12.97 15.62
C ASP A 14 -18.42 -11.62 14.91
N GLU A 15 -17.69 -11.30 13.84
CA GLU A 15 -17.91 -10.09 13.04
C GLU A 15 -18.17 -10.44 11.56
N PRO A 16 -19.00 -9.64 10.85
CA PRO A 16 -19.19 -9.84 9.41
C PRO A 16 -17.90 -9.54 8.64
N TRP A 17 -17.66 -10.29 7.56
CA TRP A 17 -16.53 -10.05 6.68
C TRP A 17 -16.64 -8.65 6.02
N PRO A 18 -15.54 -7.88 5.93
CA PRO A 18 -15.56 -6.57 5.27
C PRO A 18 -16.01 -6.66 3.81
N THR A 19 -16.88 -5.74 3.39
CA THR A 19 -17.37 -5.64 2.02
C THR A 19 -17.18 -4.23 1.45
N CYS A 20 -17.06 -4.14 0.13
CA CYS A 20 -17.19 -2.91 -0.64
C CYS A 20 -18.64 -2.78 -1.11
N GLY A 21 -19.29 -1.64 -0.86
CA GLY A 21 -20.66 -1.38 -1.30
C GLY A 21 -20.81 -0.99 -2.77
N GLY A 22 -19.69 -0.71 -3.45
CA GLY A 22 -19.63 0.00 -4.72
C GLY A 22 -19.71 1.52 -4.53
N ASP A 23 -18.92 2.27 -5.29
CA ASP A 23 -19.03 3.73 -5.42
C ASP A 23 -20.12 4.10 -6.45
N ASP A 24 -20.84 5.17 -6.17
CA ASP A 24 -21.95 5.69 -6.95
C ASP A 24 -21.54 6.68 -8.07
N ASP A 25 -20.29 7.16 -8.08
CA ASP A 25 -19.97 8.37 -8.85
C ASP A 25 -19.30 8.16 -10.23
N PHE A 26 -18.56 7.06 -10.49
CA PHE A 26 -17.82 6.91 -11.77
C PHE A 26 -17.76 5.49 -12.36
N GLY A 27 -18.77 4.67 -12.08
CA GLY A 27 -18.89 3.33 -12.67
C GLY A 27 -18.02 2.32 -11.94
N THR A 28 -18.60 1.68 -10.92
CA THR A 28 -18.02 0.45 -10.37
C THR A 28 -18.07 -0.66 -11.40
N ALA A 29 -17.06 -1.54 -11.39
CA ALA A 29 -17.11 -2.77 -12.18
C ALA A 29 -18.02 -3.86 -11.56
N HIS A 30 -18.71 -3.58 -10.44
CA HIS A 30 -19.60 -4.52 -9.78
C HIS A 30 -20.90 -3.88 -9.25
N GLU A 31 -21.99 -4.65 -9.29
CA GLU A 31 -23.31 -4.28 -8.77
C GLU A 31 -23.52 -4.96 -7.41
N GLY A 32 -23.39 -4.19 -6.32
CA GLY A 32 -23.70 -4.64 -4.96
C GLY A 32 -22.50 -5.06 -4.09
N PRO A 33 -22.75 -5.55 -2.86
CA PRO A 33 -21.71 -5.81 -1.87
C PRO A 33 -20.70 -6.87 -2.29
N THR A 34 -19.46 -6.47 -2.49
CA THR A 34 -18.35 -7.37 -2.85
C THR A 34 -17.48 -7.67 -1.62
N PRO A 35 -17.17 -8.94 -1.29
CA PRO A 35 -16.24 -9.27 -0.21
C PRO A 35 -14.83 -8.75 -0.54
N LEU A 36 -14.21 -8.06 0.41
CA LEU A 36 -12.84 -7.58 0.22
C LEU A 36 -11.85 -8.75 0.27
N VAL A 37 -10.82 -8.68 -0.57
CA VAL A 37 -9.73 -9.66 -0.58
C VAL A 37 -8.58 -9.20 0.33
N PRO A 38 -7.93 -10.11 1.05
CA PRO A 38 -6.86 -9.74 1.98
C PRO A 38 -5.52 -9.56 1.28
N ILE A 39 -4.86 -8.43 1.55
CA ILE A 39 -3.63 -8.02 0.87
C ILE A 39 -2.42 -8.24 1.74
N VAL A 40 -2.41 -7.65 2.94
CA VAL A 40 -1.32 -7.82 3.88
C VAL A 40 -1.84 -7.86 5.31
N GLN A 41 -1.20 -8.70 6.13
CA GLN A 41 -1.39 -8.72 7.56
C GLN A 41 -0.02 -8.68 8.25
N VAL A 42 0.20 -7.67 9.09
CA VAL A 42 1.51 -7.43 9.70
C VAL A 42 1.37 -7.21 11.21
N HIS A 43 2.17 -7.93 11.98
CA HIS A 43 2.29 -7.69 13.41
C HIS A 43 3.24 -6.53 13.67
N ARG A 44 2.98 -5.75 14.73
CA ARG A 44 3.85 -4.65 15.15
C ARG A 44 5.31 -5.06 15.31
N ALA A 45 5.56 -6.27 15.81
CA ALA A 45 6.91 -6.81 15.99
C ALA A 45 7.69 -7.00 14.68
N ASP A 46 6.99 -7.13 13.56
CA ASP A 46 7.55 -7.35 12.23
C ASP A 46 7.67 -6.05 11.40
N ALA A 47 7.28 -4.90 11.96
CA ALA A 47 7.30 -3.60 11.27
C ALA A 47 7.91 -2.51 12.17
N PRO A 48 9.20 -2.61 12.53
CA PRO A 48 9.88 -1.57 13.28
C PRO A 48 9.85 -0.26 12.47
N GLY A 49 9.39 0.83 13.11
CA GLY A 49 9.29 2.15 12.46
C GLY A 49 7.87 2.53 11.98
N VAL A 50 6.93 1.59 11.91
CA VAL A 50 5.53 1.91 11.58
C VAL A 50 4.77 2.32 12.87
N PRO A 51 4.09 3.48 12.89
CA PRO A 51 3.33 3.91 14.05
C PRO A 51 2.01 3.14 14.18
N PHE A 52 1.99 2.11 15.02
CA PHE A 52 0.74 1.41 15.35
C PHE A 52 -0.08 2.21 16.38
N PRO A 53 -1.41 2.34 16.21
CA PRO A 53 -2.27 2.98 17.19
C PRO A 53 -2.17 2.34 18.59
N PRO A 54 -2.44 3.10 19.68
CA PRO A 54 -2.44 2.57 21.04
C PRO A 54 -3.33 1.33 21.19
N GLY A 55 -2.82 0.29 21.83
CA GLY A 55 -3.53 -0.97 22.05
C GLY A 55 -3.73 -1.85 20.79
N ARG A 56 -3.14 -1.49 19.65
CA ARG A 56 -3.20 -2.26 18.40
C ARG A 56 -1.81 -2.79 18.03
N ASP A 57 -1.70 -4.08 17.75
CA ASP A 57 -0.46 -4.77 17.40
C ASP A 57 -0.58 -5.62 16.13
N LEU A 58 -1.69 -5.47 15.40
CA LEU A 58 -1.99 -6.13 14.14
C LEU A 58 -2.56 -5.12 13.14
N LEU A 59 -1.90 -5.00 11.98
CA LEU A 59 -2.37 -4.26 10.81
C LEU A 59 -2.93 -5.27 9.81
N GLN A 60 -4.12 -5.00 9.29
CA GLN A 60 -4.72 -5.74 8.19
C GLN A 60 -5.13 -4.75 7.11
N VAL A 61 -4.77 -5.06 5.86
CA VAL A 61 -5.25 -4.34 4.68
C VAL A 61 -6.00 -5.33 3.81
N LEU A 62 -7.24 -4.97 3.49
CA LEU A 62 -8.07 -5.67 2.52
C LEU A 62 -8.45 -4.67 1.43
N TRP A 63 -8.77 -5.11 0.22
CA TRP A 63 -9.30 -4.20 -0.79
C TRP A 63 -10.40 -4.82 -1.64
N CYS A 64 -11.14 -3.98 -2.37
CA CYS A 64 -12.03 -4.43 -3.43
C CYS A 64 -11.17 -4.86 -4.63
N PRO A 65 -11.33 -6.09 -5.17
CA PRO A 65 -10.53 -6.57 -6.29
C PRO A 65 -11.08 -6.12 -7.67
N PHE A 66 -11.81 -5.02 -7.70
CA PHE A 66 -12.39 -4.42 -8.89
C PHE A 66 -11.84 -3.01 -9.08
N ASP A 67 -11.92 -2.50 -10.30
CA ASP A 67 -11.51 -1.13 -10.61
C ASP A 67 -12.53 -0.12 -10.08
N HIS A 68 -12.01 0.92 -9.44
CA HIS A 68 -12.75 2.09 -8.97
C HIS A 68 -12.13 3.38 -9.53
N GLY A 69 -12.99 4.38 -9.69
CA GLY A 69 -12.64 5.72 -10.15
C GLY A 69 -12.09 5.79 -11.59
N GLU A 70 -11.77 7.01 -12.03
CA GLU A 70 -11.25 7.29 -13.38
C GLU A 70 -9.90 6.60 -13.67
N PHE A 71 -9.13 6.31 -12.62
CA PHE A 71 -7.77 5.79 -12.74
C PHE A 71 -7.66 4.28 -12.50
N CYS A 72 -8.78 3.55 -12.46
CA CYS A 72 -8.80 2.09 -12.32
C CYS A 72 -7.93 1.57 -11.17
N TYR A 73 -8.33 1.87 -9.93
CA TYR A 73 -7.62 1.47 -8.72
C TYR A 73 -8.47 0.60 -7.79
N PRO A 74 -7.86 -0.28 -6.98
CA PRO A 74 -8.59 -1.02 -5.95
C PRO A 74 -8.94 -0.10 -4.78
N LEU A 75 -10.06 -0.35 -4.10
CA LEU A 75 -10.42 0.37 -2.87
C LEU A 75 -9.93 -0.34 -1.60
N PRO A 76 -8.89 0.16 -0.92
CA PRO A 76 -8.39 -0.45 0.30
C PRO A 76 -9.23 -0.07 1.53
N GLN A 77 -9.31 -1.01 2.47
CA GLN A 77 -9.72 -0.78 3.85
C GLN A 77 -8.61 -1.22 4.79
N VAL A 78 -8.28 -0.33 5.73
CA VAL A 78 -7.23 -0.53 6.72
C VAL A 78 -7.87 -0.83 8.07
N HIS A 79 -7.51 -1.96 8.67
CA HIS A 79 -8.00 -2.39 9.98
C HIS A 79 -6.84 -2.54 10.95
N TRP A 80 -6.85 -1.74 12.01
CA TRP A 80 -5.94 -1.88 13.13
C TRP A 80 -6.60 -2.70 14.23
N ARG A 81 -5.97 -3.79 14.66
CA ARG A 81 -6.53 -4.73 15.65
C ARG A 81 -5.55 -5.01 16.77
N SER A 82 -6.08 -5.54 17.88
CA SER A 82 -5.27 -6.31 18.81
C SER A 82 -5.27 -7.76 18.37
N ALA A 83 -4.11 -8.35 18.13
CA ALA A 83 -3.93 -9.74 17.76
C ALA A 83 -4.56 -10.68 18.80
N ALA A 84 -4.44 -10.34 20.09
CA ALA A 84 -5.05 -11.11 21.18
C ALA A 84 -6.59 -11.10 21.14
N ALA A 85 -7.19 -10.05 20.56
CA ALA A 85 -8.65 -9.92 20.47
C ALA A 85 -9.25 -10.68 19.27
N VAL A 86 -8.43 -11.17 18.35
CA VAL A 86 -8.93 -11.84 17.14
C VAL A 86 -9.72 -13.12 17.47
N GLY A 87 -9.34 -13.84 18.52
CA GLY A 87 -10.06 -15.02 18.97
C GLY A 87 -10.13 -16.11 17.90
N GLU A 88 -11.33 -16.67 17.67
CA GLU A 88 -11.56 -17.66 16.64
C GLU A 88 -11.62 -17.02 15.24
N VAL A 89 -10.88 -17.59 14.29
CA VAL A 89 -10.67 -17.00 12.97
C VAL A 89 -11.72 -17.50 11.98
N ALA A 90 -12.45 -16.56 11.37
CA ALA A 90 -13.36 -16.85 10.27
C ALA A 90 -12.59 -17.34 9.02
N PRO A 91 -13.15 -18.27 8.23
CA PRO A 91 -12.59 -18.58 6.93
C PRO A 91 -12.65 -17.35 6.02
N THR A 92 -11.56 -17.06 5.32
CA THR A 92 -11.53 -16.04 4.27
C THR A 92 -12.48 -16.47 3.14
N PRO A 93 -13.45 -15.63 2.73
CA PRO A 93 -14.28 -15.91 1.56
C PRO A 93 -13.44 -16.10 0.30
N PRO A 94 -13.87 -16.95 -0.64
CA PRO A 94 -13.22 -17.00 -1.95
C PRO A 94 -13.32 -15.63 -2.63
N PRO A 95 -12.29 -15.20 -3.38
CA PRO A 95 -12.38 -14.02 -4.21
C PRO A 95 -13.59 -14.11 -5.17
N PRO A 96 -14.21 -12.97 -5.54
CA PRO A 96 -15.22 -12.93 -6.60
C PRO A 96 -14.70 -13.58 -7.89
N ALA A 97 -15.57 -14.25 -8.64
CA ALA A 97 -15.15 -15.01 -9.83
C ALA A 97 -14.63 -14.10 -10.96
N GLU A 98 -15.14 -12.87 -11.00
CA GLU A 98 -14.81 -11.84 -11.99
C GLU A 98 -13.63 -10.94 -11.55
N ALA A 99 -13.08 -11.18 -10.36
CA ALA A 99 -11.93 -10.44 -9.86
C ALA A 99 -10.69 -10.69 -10.75
N SER A 100 -9.98 -9.63 -11.11
CA SER A 100 -8.69 -9.77 -11.79
C SER A 100 -7.67 -10.45 -10.87
N GLU A 101 -6.91 -11.40 -11.40
CA GLU A 101 -5.79 -12.03 -10.68
C GLU A 101 -4.75 -10.98 -10.22
N ASP A 102 -4.64 -9.85 -10.93
CA ASP A 102 -3.72 -8.75 -10.58
C ASP A 102 -4.08 -8.04 -9.27
N TYR A 103 -5.32 -8.18 -8.80
CA TYR A 103 -5.79 -7.65 -7.51
C TYR A 103 -5.92 -8.72 -6.44
N VAL A 104 -5.59 -9.98 -6.74
CA VAL A 104 -5.74 -11.08 -5.78
C VAL A 104 -4.37 -11.71 -5.54
N PRO A 105 -3.66 -11.31 -4.47
CA PRO A 105 -2.33 -11.82 -4.22
C PRO A 105 -2.36 -13.30 -3.84
N ASN A 106 -1.40 -14.05 -4.37
CA ASN A 106 -1.17 -15.42 -3.93
C ASN A 106 -0.73 -15.45 -2.45
N PRO A 107 -1.34 -16.32 -1.60
CA PRO A 107 -0.89 -16.52 -0.24
C PRO A 107 0.61 -16.80 -0.15
N CYS A 108 1.36 -16.05 0.66
CA CYS A 108 2.81 -16.25 0.70
C CYS A 108 3.53 -16.24 2.04
N ALA A 109 3.31 -15.41 3.05
CA ALA A 109 4.35 -15.11 4.06
C ALA A 109 5.51 -14.27 3.50
N VAL A 110 5.83 -13.24 4.26
CA VAL A 110 6.82 -12.23 3.96
C VAL A 110 7.90 -12.26 5.04
N HIS A 111 9.10 -11.88 4.62
CA HIS A 111 10.26 -11.74 5.48
C HIS A 111 10.60 -10.25 5.53
N PRO A 112 10.23 -9.55 6.61
CA PRO A 112 10.51 -8.13 6.72
C PRO A 112 12.01 -7.84 6.66
N GLU A 113 12.36 -6.80 5.94
CA GLU A 113 13.69 -6.21 5.89
C GLU A 113 13.57 -4.72 6.21
N GLU A 114 14.47 -4.21 7.05
CA GLU A 114 14.55 -2.77 7.33
C GLU A 114 15.40 -2.11 6.25
N VAL A 115 14.78 -1.23 5.46
CA VAL A 115 15.43 -0.52 4.35
C VAL A 115 15.35 0.98 4.60
N THR A 116 16.47 1.68 4.38
CA THR A 116 16.50 3.15 4.40
C THR A 116 16.08 3.68 3.05
N GLU A 117 15.02 4.49 3.03
CA GLU A 117 14.56 5.20 1.84
C GLU A 117 14.78 6.70 1.96
N TYR A 118 14.77 7.36 0.82
CA TYR A 118 14.92 8.79 0.66
C TYR A 118 13.82 9.33 -0.25
N PRO A 119 13.47 10.62 -0.14
CA PRO A 119 12.48 11.20 -1.03
C PRO A 119 12.99 11.17 -2.48
N GLY A 120 12.09 10.80 -3.38
CA GLY A 120 12.35 10.66 -4.81
C GLY A 120 11.95 11.93 -5.54
N TRP A 121 10.82 11.87 -6.23
CA TRP A 121 10.23 13.03 -6.90
C TRP A 121 9.75 14.11 -5.93
N ASP A 122 9.50 13.77 -4.67
CA ASP A 122 9.14 14.68 -3.59
C ASP A 122 10.34 15.21 -2.80
N LEU A 123 11.56 15.02 -3.33
CA LEU A 123 12.78 15.62 -2.77
C LEU A 123 12.68 17.14 -2.80
N PRO A 124 12.80 17.83 -1.65
CA PRO A 124 12.70 19.29 -1.62
C PRO A 124 13.78 19.95 -2.49
N GLN A 125 13.44 21.12 -3.07
CA GLN A 125 14.28 21.82 -4.04
C GLN A 125 15.70 22.11 -3.54
N GLY A 126 15.85 22.57 -2.29
CA GLY A 126 17.17 22.90 -1.73
C GLY A 126 18.14 21.70 -1.69
N PRO A 127 17.75 20.57 -1.07
CA PRO A 127 18.49 19.31 -1.18
C PRO A 127 18.74 18.85 -2.62
N PHE A 128 17.74 18.92 -3.50
CA PHE A 128 17.89 18.55 -4.91
C PHE A 128 18.98 19.38 -5.61
N GLU A 129 18.98 20.71 -5.43
CA GLU A 129 19.99 21.61 -5.99
C GLU A 129 21.38 21.32 -5.43
N THR A 130 21.48 21.06 -4.12
CA THR A 130 22.73 20.71 -3.44
C THR A 130 23.33 19.41 -3.98
N LEU A 131 22.48 18.43 -4.32
CA LEU A 131 22.90 17.10 -4.76
C LEU A 131 22.96 16.94 -6.29
N ARG A 132 22.52 17.93 -7.08
CA ARG A 132 22.41 17.85 -8.55
C ARG A 132 23.66 17.33 -9.23
N ALA A 133 24.83 17.90 -8.91
CA ALA A 133 26.09 17.47 -9.51
C ALA A 133 26.48 16.02 -9.17
N ARG A 134 26.00 15.49 -8.03
CA ARG A 134 26.18 14.08 -7.67
C ARG A 134 25.23 13.18 -8.45
N PHE A 135 23.99 13.62 -8.67
CA PHE A 135 23.03 12.89 -9.50
C PHE A 135 23.48 12.80 -10.96
N ASP A 136 23.99 13.90 -11.52
CA ASP A 136 24.55 13.90 -12.88
C ASP A 136 25.72 12.91 -12.99
N ARG A 137 26.65 12.95 -12.02
CA ARG A 137 27.78 12.01 -11.99
C ARG A 137 27.32 10.55 -11.87
N LEU A 138 26.36 10.26 -10.98
CA LEU A 138 25.78 8.93 -10.83
C LEU A 138 25.24 8.43 -12.17
N ARG A 139 24.41 9.24 -12.85
CA ARG A 139 23.86 8.89 -14.16
C ARG A 139 24.98 8.63 -15.17
N ASP A 140 25.99 9.48 -15.22
CA ASP A 140 27.05 9.39 -16.22
C ASP A 140 27.96 8.16 -15.97
N GLU A 141 28.19 7.79 -14.71
CA GLU A 141 29.06 6.66 -14.33
C GLU A 141 28.33 5.31 -14.35
N THR A 142 27.05 5.26 -13.96
CA THR A 142 26.31 3.98 -13.79
C THR A 142 25.10 3.83 -14.69
N GLY A 143 24.64 4.91 -15.34
CA GLY A 143 23.36 4.96 -16.04
C GLY A 143 22.14 5.05 -15.12
N SER A 144 22.33 5.07 -13.79
CA SER A 144 21.24 5.05 -12.83
C SER A 144 20.67 6.44 -12.59
N LEU A 145 19.34 6.54 -12.60
CA LEU A 145 18.60 7.73 -12.18
C LEU A 145 18.20 7.58 -10.71
N TYR A 146 18.60 8.53 -9.86
CA TYR A 146 18.34 8.50 -8.42
C TYR A 146 16.85 8.28 -8.09
N GLN A 147 15.97 9.06 -8.71
CA GLN A 147 14.53 9.03 -8.43
C GLN A 147 13.87 7.69 -8.74
N TYR A 148 14.42 6.92 -9.69
CA TYR A 148 13.85 5.64 -10.12
C TYR A 148 14.53 4.43 -9.51
N HIS A 149 15.82 4.53 -9.17
CA HIS A 149 16.61 3.35 -8.82
C HIS A 149 17.10 3.34 -7.37
N LEU A 150 17.18 4.50 -6.71
CA LEU A 150 17.89 4.64 -5.42
C LEU A 150 17.11 5.39 -4.33
N ALA A 151 16.06 6.12 -4.68
CA ALA A 151 15.31 6.91 -3.72
C ALA A 151 14.46 6.00 -2.83
N ASP A 152 13.56 5.24 -3.44
CA ASP A 152 12.60 4.40 -2.74
C ASP A 152 12.71 2.93 -3.19
N ALA A 153 12.39 2.00 -2.29
CA ALA A 153 12.40 0.58 -2.57
C ALA A 153 11.14 0.17 -3.36
N PRO A 154 11.27 -0.68 -4.38
CA PRO A 154 10.12 -1.22 -5.10
C PRO A 154 9.39 -2.29 -4.26
N GLY A 155 8.24 -2.75 -4.75
CA GLY A 155 7.55 -3.93 -4.18
C GLY A 155 6.53 -3.60 -3.09
N ILE A 156 6.40 -4.52 -2.12
CA ILE A 156 5.51 -4.36 -0.96
C ILE A 156 6.33 -3.78 0.19
N LYS A 157 5.94 -2.59 0.68
CA LYS A 157 6.64 -1.92 1.78
C LYS A 157 5.70 -1.14 2.68
N LEU A 158 6.04 -1.10 3.97
CA LEU A 158 5.31 -0.35 4.98
C LEU A 158 6.11 0.89 5.40
N GLY A 159 5.45 2.05 5.46
CA GLY A 159 6.12 3.32 5.76
C GLY A 159 7.01 3.81 4.60
N GLY A 160 7.96 4.68 4.92
CA GLY A 160 8.93 5.19 3.94
C GLY A 160 8.32 6.19 2.95
N TYR A 161 8.86 6.20 1.73
CA TYR A 161 8.48 7.12 0.67
C TYR A 161 7.72 6.37 -0.44
N PRO A 162 6.60 6.92 -0.94
CA PRO A 162 5.92 6.35 -2.10
C PRO A 162 6.75 6.56 -3.37
N GLY A 163 6.85 5.53 -4.22
CA GLY A 163 7.46 5.68 -5.56
C GLY A 163 6.54 6.41 -6.55
N TRP A 164 6.86 7.64 -6.92
CA TRP A 164 5.98 8.45 -7.78
C TRP A 164 6.22 8.18 -9.27
N THR A 165 5.14 7.92 -9.99
CA THR A 165 5.06 7.87 -11.47
C THR A 165 4.57 9.18 -12.08
N GLN A 166 3.98 10.03 -11.25
CA GLN A 166 3.43 11.35 -11.58
C GLN A 166 4.00 12.43 -10.64
N GLU A 167 3.52 13.67 -10.75
CA GLU A 167 3.88 14.72 -9.79
C GLU A 167 3.45 14.34 -8.37
N PRO A 168 4.32 14.46 -7.36
CA PRO A 168 3.99 14.06 -6.00
C PRO A 168 2.75 14.75 -5.46
N CYS A 169 1.77 13.95 -5.06
CA CYS A 169 0.51 14.41 -4.51
C CYS A 169 0.27 13.71 -3.18
N TRP A 170 0.58 14.41 -2.08
CA TRP A 170 0.36 13.90 -0.73
C TRP A 170 -1.05 14.25 -0.27
N PRO A 171 -1.87 13.27 0.15
CA PRO A 171 -3.23 13.56 0.58
C PRO A 171 -3.23 14.20 1.98
N ASP A 172 -4.16 15.13 2.18
CA ASP A 172 -4.50 15.67 3.49
C ASP A 172 -5.65 14.85 4.11
N CYS A 173 -5.64 14.71 5.43
CA CYS A 173 -6.72 14.02 6.13
C CYS A 173 -7.95 14.92 6.25
N ASP A 174 -9.10 14.50 5.74
CA ASP A 174 -10.35 15.26 5.84
C ASP A 174 -10.80 15.56 7.28
N GLY A 175 -10.41 14.71 8.24
CA GLY A 175 -10.79 14.87 9.65
C GLY A 175 -9.96 15.92 10.39
N CYS A 176 -8.64 15.92 10.21
CA CYS A 176 -7.73 16.79 10.98
C CYS A 176 -7.00 17.85 10.14
N GLY A 177 -7.14 17.81 8.81
CA GLY A 177 -6.48 18.70 7.87
C GLY A 177 -4.95 18.56 7.80
N GLN A 178 -4.37 17.56 8.48
CA GLN A 178 -2.93 17.30 8.41
C GLN A 178 -2.60 16.41 7.21
N ARG A 179 -1.46 16.69 6.59
CA ARG A 179 -0.87 15.82 5.57
C ARG A 179 -0.70 14.41 6.12
N MET A 180 -1.18 13.43 5.37
CA MET A 180 -1.07 12.02 5.72
C MET A 180 0.33 11.49 5.43
N GLU A 181 0.70 10.43 6.14
CA GLU A 181 1.95 9.70 6.01
C GLU A 181 1.73 8.45 5.14
N HIS A 182 2.77 8.04 4.40
CA HIS A 182 2.68 6.84 3.58
C HIS A 182 2.66 5.60 4.49
N LEU A 183 1.63 4.77 4.36
CA LEU A 183 1.43 3.57 5.16
C LEU A 183 1.92 2.32 4.43
N LEU A 184 1.50 2.12 3.19
CA LEU A 184 1.74 0.88 2.45
C LEU A 184 1.80 1.16 0.95
N SER A 185 2.83 0.63 0.29
CA SER A 185 2.85 0.44 -1.15
C SER A 185 2.73 -1.04 -1.46
N CYS A 186 1.91 -1.38 -2.45
CA CYS A 186 1.83 -2.72 -3.02
C CYS A 186 2.06 -2.64 -4.53
N ALA A 187 3.20 -3.11 -4.99
CA ALA A 187 3.47 -3.32 -6.42
C ALA A 187 2.83 -4.61 -6.93
N GLN A 188 2.30 -4.57 -8.16
CA GLN A 188 1.61 -5.72 -8.78
C GLN A 188 2.55 -6.84 -9.23
N GLU A 189 3.88 -6.65 -9.28
CA GLU A 189 4.82 -7.72 -9.62
C GLU A 189 5.99 -7.86 -8.61
N GLN A 190 6.19 -9.07 -8.10
CA GLN A 190 7.46 -9.54 -7.51
C GLN A 190 8.29 -10.32 -8.56
N SER A 191 8.12 -10.02 -9.84
CA SER A 191 8.84 -10.70 -10.93
C SER A 191 10.14 -9.94 -11.21
N ASN A 192 11.27 -10.59 -10.96
CA ASN A 192 12.62 -10.02 -11.09
C ASN A 192 13.07 -9.92 -12.57
N GLN A 193 12.17 -9.55 -13.49
CA GLN A 193 12.43 -9.65 -14.92
C GLN A 193 11.88 -8.45 -15.69
N TRP A 194 12.56 -7.32 -15.58
CA TRP A 194 12.42 -6.23 -16.55
C TRP A 194 13.44 -6.39 -17.68
N PRO A 195 13.03 -6.64 -18.95
CA PRO A 195 13.79 -6.18 -20.08
C PRO A 195 13.55 -4.67 -20.25
N MET A 196 14.63 -3.90 -20.20
CA MET A 196 14.66 -2.47 -20.48
C MET A 196 13.84 -2.14 -21.74
N GLY A 197 12.77 -1.35 -21.58
CA GLY A 197 12.10 -0.68 -22.69
C GLY A 197 10.74 -1.25 -23.09
N ARG A 198 9.74 -1.16 -22.21
CA ARG A 198 8.34 -0.86 -22.57
C ARG A 198 7.74 0.00 -21.45
N SER A 199 7.10 1.11 -21.82
CA SER A 199 6.28 1.92 -20.93
C SER A 199 5.03 1.13 -20.53
N GLY A 200 5.18 0.20 -19.59
CA GLY A 200 4.06 -0.31 -18.81
C GLY A 200 3.73 0.73 -17.75
N HIS A 201 2.46 1.05 -17.59
CA HIS A 201 2.02 1.87 -16.47
C HIS A 201 2.28 1.08 -15.19
N ASP A 202 3.28 1.49 -14.40
CA ASP A 202 3.58 0.93 -13.09
C ASP A 202 2.40 1.21 -12.15
N ARG A 203 1.44 0.30 -12.09
CA ARG A 203 0.27 0.40 -11.21
C ARG A 203 0.68 0.10 -9.77
N HIS A 204 1.15 1.13 -9.06
CA HIS A 204 1.46 1.03 -7.64
C HIS A 204 0.26 1.50 -6.82
N SER A 205 -0.36 0.58 -6.07
CA SER A 205 -1.38 0.97 -5.09
C SER A 205 -0.70 1.54 -3.84
N LYS A 206 -1.01 2.80 -3.52
CA LYS A 206 -0.43 3.55 -2.39
C LYS A 206 -1.48 3.89 -1.36
N MET A 207 -1.21 3.58 -0.11
CA MET A 207 -2.09 3.89 1.02
C MET A 207 -1.41 4.85 1.98
N TYR A 208 -2.21 5.76 2.51
CA TYR A 208 -1.77 6.78 3.45
C TYR A 208 -2.56 6.70 4.76
N THR A 209 -1.97 7.17 5.85
CA THR A 209 -2.61 7.24 7.16
C THR A 209 -2.39 8.62 7.80
N PRO A 210 -3.35 9.18 8.55
CA PRO A 210 -3.14 10.46 9.22
C PRO A 210 -2.05 10.34 10.29
N PRO A 211 -1.26 11.41 10.53
CA PRO A 211 -0.29 11.42 11.61
C PRO A 211 -1.02 11.25 12.96
N ALA A 212 -0.72 10.15 13.65
CA ALA A 212 -1.15 9.85 15.03
C ALA A 212 -2.66 9.98 15.34
N SER A 213 -3.57 9.50 14.48
CA SER A 213 -5.01 9.45 14.81
C SER A 213 -5.54 8.02 15.09
N PRO A 214 -6.12 7.75 16.27
CA PRO A 214 -6.50 6.41 16.72
C PRO A 214 -7.90 5.93 16.29
N SER A 215 -8.65 6.66 15.45
CA SER A 215 -10.09 6.37 15.31
C SER A 215 -10.77 6.71 13.97
N MET A 216 -10.05 6.96 12.89
CA MET A 216 -10.72 7.24 11.60
C MET A 216 -10.14 6.41 10.47
N SER A 217 -11.00 5.54 9.91
CA SER A 217 -10.96 5.28 8.47
C SER A 217 -11.29 6.64 7.82
N PRO A 218 -10.34 7.23 7.09
CA PRO A 218 -10.12 6.79 5.72
C PRO A 218 -8.64 6.57 5.42
N ALA A 219 -8.33 5.46 4.75
CA ALA A 219 -7.16 5.42 3.90
C ALA A 219 -7.48 6.33 2.72
N ALA A 220 -6.89 7.53 2.67
CA ALA A 220 -6.91 8.31 1.44
C ALA A 220 -6.03 7.59 0.43
N PHE A 221 -6.51 7.52 -0.82
CA PHE A 221 -5.81 6.90 -1.93
C PHE A 221 -5.36 8.00 -2.89
N CYS A 222 -4.10 7.98 -3.28
CA CYS A 222 -3.64 8.71 -4.46
C CYS A 222 -3.23 7.67 -5.51
N ALA A 223 -4.06 7.51 -6.53
CA ALA A 223 -3.74 6.76 -7.74
C ALA A 223 -2.55 7.44 -8.41
N ALA A 224 -1.51 6.69 -8.77
CA ALA A 224 -0.35 7.15 -9.54
C ALA A 224 -0.03 6.13 -10.63
#